data_AF-A0A955I6E2-F1
#
_entry.id   AF-A0A955I6E2-F1
#
_cell.length_a   1.000
_cell.length_b   1.000
_cell.length_c   1.000
_cell.angle_alpha   90.00
_cell.angle_beta   90.00
_cell.angle_gamma   90.00
#
_symmetry.space_group_name_H-M   'P 1'
#
loop_
_entity.id
_entity.type
_entity.pdbx_description
1 polymer ?
#
loop_
_entity_poly.entity_id
_entity_poly.type
_entity_poly.pdbx_seq_one_letter_code
_entity_poly.pdbx_strand_id
1 'polypeptide(L)' 'RDKFLSRVTFPICNHIGHPIAFTARTLTGAEPKYLNSPATKIFTKGHILYAYHLAKSAIAKS' A
#
# COMPACT_ATOMS: atom_id res chain seq x y z
N ARG A 1 12.75 4.03 15.15
CA ARG A 1 13.10 4.89 14.01
C ARG A 1 11.94 4.92 13.05
N ASP A 2 11.40 6.09 12.74
CA ASP A 2 10.22 6.21 11.90
C ASP A 2 10.59 5.89 10.44
N LYS A 3 10.12 4.76 9.93
CA LYS A 3 10.59 4.20 8.65
C LYS A 3 10.00 4.94 7.43
N PHE A 4 8.95 5.72 7.64
CA PHE A 4 8.23 6.43 6.60
C PHE A 4 8.61 7.92 6.50
N LEU A 5 9.52 8.41 7.34
CA LEU A 5 9.97 9.79 7.32
C LEU A 5 10.64 10.15 5.97
N SER A 6 10.38 11.37 5.47
CA SER A 6 10.90 11.88 4.19
C SER A 6 10.50 11.02 2.99
N ARG A 7 9.29 10.45 3.03
CA ARG A 7 8.71 9.66 1.96
C ARG A 7 7.28 10.12 1.67
N VAL A 8 6.89 10.07 0.39
CA VAL A 8 5.47 10.14 0.01
C VAL A 8 4.84 8.81 0.35
N THR A 9 3.79 8.83 1.17
CA THR A 9 3.14 7.62 1.68
C THR A 9 1.84 7.34 0.94
N PHE A 10 1.65 6.08 0.53
CA PHE A 10 0.47 5.57 -0.14
C PHE A 10 -0.20 4.51 0.75
N PRO A 11 -1.49 4.66 1.10
CA PRO A 11 -2.20 3.64 1.84
C PRO A 11 -2.45 2.42 0.94
N ILE A 12 -2.32 1.23 1.53
CA ILE A 12 -2.75 -0.03 0.93
C ILE A 12 -4.05 -0.43 1.65
N CYS A 13 -5.13 -0.49 0.89
CA CYS A 13 -6.44 -0.80 1.42
C CYS A 13 -6.86 -2.25 1.14
N ASN A 14 -7.71 -2.79 2.01
CA ASN A 14 -8.40 -4.06 1.76
C ASN A 14 -9.47 -3.89 0.65
N HIS A 15 -10.20 -4.97 0.35
CA HIS A 15 -11.19 -5.02 -0.73
C HIS A 15 -12.44 -4.14 -0.51
N ILE A 16 -12.66 -3.62 0.71
CA ILE A 16 -13.71 -2.65 1.03
C ILE A 16 -13.19 -1.22 1.23
N GLY A 17 -11.88 -0.99 1.05
CA GLY A 17 -11.27 0.35 1.10
C GLY A 17 -10.70 0.75 2.46
N HIS A 18 -10.69 -0.12 3.47
CA HIS A 18 -10.03 0.20 4.75
C HIS A 18 -8.51 0.09 4.62
N PRO A 19 -7.73 1.11 5.06
CA PRO A 19 -6.27 1.03 5.11
C PRO A 19 -5.79 -0.07 6.06
N ILE A 20 -4.91 -0.96 5.57
CA ILE A 20 -4.36 -2.09 6.33
C ILE A 20 -2.82 -2.14 6.32
N ALA A 21 -2.18 -1.36 5.44
CA ALA A 21 -0.74 -1.23 5.33
C ALA A 21 -0.37 0.05 4.57
N PHE A 22 0.92 0.30 4.42
CA PHE A 22 1.45 1.43 3.67
C PHE A 22 2.59 0.99 2.74
N THR A 23 2.74 1.73 1.65
CA THR A 23 3.99 1.79 0.89
C THR A 23 4.42 3.23 0.78
N ALA A 24 5.72 3.49 0.64
CA ALA A 24 6.19 4.86 0.53
C ALA A 24 7.44 5.01 -0.35
N ARG A 25 7.47 6.10 -1.10
CA ARG A 25 8.55 6.47 -2.02
C ARG A 25 9.42 7.56 -1.41
N THR A 26 10.74 7.38 -1.41
CA THR A 26 11.67 8.41 -0.89
C THR A 26 11.56 9.74 -1.65
N LEU A 27 11.66 10.84 -0.91
CA LEU A 27 11.83 12.20 -1.44
C LEU A 27 13.32 12.60 -1.57
N THR A 28 14.21 11.90 -0.87
CA THR A 28 15.62 12.28 -0.71
C THR A 28 16.58 11.30 -1.38
N GLY A 29 16.08 10.30 -2.10
CA GLY A 29 16.91 9.26 -2.71
C GLY A 29 17.42 8.19 -1.73
N ALA A 30 16.86 8.14 -0.52
CA ALA A 30 17.22 7.12 0.47
C ALA A 30 16.78 5.72 0.04
N GLU A 31 17.68 4.73 0.15
CA GLU A 31 17.37 3.35 -0.15
C GLU A 31 16.55 2.67 0.98
N PRO A 32 15.60 1.78 0.65
CA PRO A 32 15.15 1.46 -0.70
C PRO A 32 14.32 2.60 -1.32
N LYS A 33 14.34 2.79 -2.64
CA LYS A 33 13.47 3.76 -3.33
C LYS A 33 12.00 3.64 -2.91
N TYR A 34 11.50 2.41 -2.79
CA TYR A 34 10.17 2.08 -2.26
C TYR A 34 10.27 1.23 -1.00
N LEU A 35 9.54 1.62 0.03
CA LEU A 35 9.44 0.88 1.27
C LEU A 35 8.01 0.39 1.47
N ASN A 36 7.84 -0.92 1.60
CA ASN A 36 6.55 -1.56 1.88
C ASN A 36 6.47 -1.92 3.37
N SER A 37 5.28 -1.79 3.97
CA SER A 37 5.00 -2.37 5.28
C SER A 37 5.37 -3.86 5.33
N PRO A 38 5.86 -4.36 6.48
CA PRO A 38 6.02 -5.79 6.71
C PRO A 38 4.64 -6.48 6.74
N ALA A 39 4.64 -7.81 6.64
CA ALA A 39 3.41 -8.59 6.85
C ALA A 39 2.88 -8.40 8.28
N THR A 40 1.56 -8.39 8.44
CA THR A 40 0.87 -8.29 9.74
C THR A 40 -0.31 -9.26 9.76
N LYS A 41 -1.00 -9.37 10.91
CA LYS A 41 -2.23 -10.18 11.03
C LYS A 41 -3.33 -9.77 10.05
N ILE A 42 -3.33 -8.52 9.59
CA ILE A 42 -4.35 -7.95 8.70
C ILE A 42 -3.80 -7.61 7.30
N PHE A 43 -2.51 -7.85 7.04
CA PHE A 43 -1.87 -7.54 5.77
C PHE A 43 -0.89 -8.63 5.34
N THR A 44 -1.28 -9.35 4.29
CA THR A 44 -0.44 -10.33 3.59
C THR A 44 -0.26 -9.87 2.15
N LYS A 45 0.97 -9.53 1.75
CA LYS A 45 1.27 -8.93 0.43
C LYS A 45 0.73 -9.73 -0.75
N GLY A 46 0.82 -11.05 -0.70
CA GLY A 46 0.36 -11.93 -1.79
C GLY A 46 -1.16 -12.00 -1.96
N HIS A 47 -1.95 -11.50 -1.01
CA HIS A 47 -3.42 -11.57 -1.05
C HIS A 47 -4.08 -10.22 -1.35
N ILE A 48 -3.30 -9.15 -1.53
CA ILE A 48 -3.82 -7.79 -1.67
C ILE A 48 -3.35 -7.20 -3.00
N LEU A 49 -4.31 -6.77 -3.82
CA LEU A 49 -4.06 -5.97 -5.01
C LEU A 49 -4.24 -4.49 -4.68
N TYR A 50 -3.22 -3.68 -4.96
CA TYR A 50 -3.27 -2.24 -4.78
C TYR A 50 -4.42 -1.63 -5.61
N ALA A 51 -5.15 -0.67 -5.03
CA ALA A 51 -6.30 0.01 -5.62
C ALA A 51 -7.48 -0.90 -6.06
N TYR A 52 -7.50 -2.18 -5.68
CA TYR A 52 -8.58 -3.10 -6.08
C TYR A 52 -9.98 -2.61 -5.68
N HIS A 53 -10.14 -2.08 -4.47
CA HIS A 53 -11.41 -1.53 -4.00
C HIS A 53 -11.96 -0.39 -4.89
N LEU A 54 -11.09 0.39 -5.54
CA LEU A 54 -11.47 1.44 -6.48
C LEU A 54 -11.86 0.86 -7.84
N ALA A 55 -11.12 -0.16 -8.29
CA ALA A 55 -11.31 -0.77 -9.60
C ALA A 55 -12.46 -1.79 -9.65
N LYS A 56 -12.84 -2.38 -8.50
CA LYS A 56 -13.79 -3.50 -8.41
C LYS A 56 -15.08 -3.27 -9.20
N SER A 57 -15.69 -2.10 -9.05
CA SER A 57 -16.96 -1.77 -9.72
C SER A 57 -16.81 -1.57 -11.23
N ALA A 58 -15.65 -1.13 -11.71
CA ALA A 58 -15.38 -0.96 -13.13
C ALA A 58 -15.12 -2.33 -13.79
N ILE A 59 -14.35 -3.19 -13.12
CA ILE A 59 -14.07 -4.57 -13.58
C ILE A 59 -15.35 -5.40 -13.64
N ALA A 60 -16.28 -5.24 -12.69
CA ALA A 60 -17.52 -6.00 -12.69
C ALA A 60 -18.48 -5.65 -13.85
N LYS A 61 -18.25 -4.54 -14.56
CA LYS A 61 -19.08 -4.06 -15.67
C LYS A 61 -18.48 -4.37 -17.05
N SER A 62 -17.26 -4.92 -17.11
CA SER A 62 -16.59 -5.27 -18.37
C SER A 62 -17.00 -6.63 -18.89
#